data_AF-A0A938B9I1-F1
#
_entry.id   AF-A0A938B9I1-F1
#
_cell.length_a   1.000
_cell.length_b   1.000
_cell.length_c   1.000
_cell.angle_alpha   90.00
_cell.angle_beta   90.00
_cell.angle_gamma   90.00
#
_symmetry.space_group_name_H-M   'P 1'
#
loop_
_entity.id
_entity.type
_entity.pdbx_description
1 polymer ?
#
loop_
_entity_poly.entity_id
_entity_poly.type
_entity_poly.pdbx_seq_one_letter_code
_entity_poly.pdbx_strand_id
1 'polypeptide(L)'
;MEVATKTIETTGTVDAQRQLVLDEPLPIVGPTRVRIIILLPEEYDIDEEELQNTLLNVELQQLSRNEEAHLEEEFEEYDKRYPYE
;
A
#
# COMPACT_ATOMS: atom_id res chain seq x y z
N MET A 1 14.69 10.82 -31.88
CA MET A 1 14.15 9.76 -32.76
C MET A 1 13.20 8.94 -31.91
N GLU A 2 11.92 8.90 -32.26
CA GLU A 2 10.95 8.03 -31.59
C GLU A 2 11.24 6.58 -31.97
N VAL A 3 11.50 5.74 -30.99
CA VAL A 3 11.65 4.30 -31.20
C VAL A 3 10.25 3.69 -31.06
N ALA A 4 9.66 3.31 -32.19
CA ALA A 4 8.39 2.60 -32.19
C ALA A 4 8.55 1.31 -31.38
N THR A 5 7.89 1.23 -30.23
CA THR A 5 7.96 0.10 -29.31
C THR A 5 6.74 -0.78 -29.54
N LYS A 6 6.97 -2.06 -29.87
CA LYS A 6 5.91 -3.06 -30.00
C LYS A 6 5.81 -3.83 -28.67
N THR A 7 4.65 -3.76 -28.03
CA THR A 7 4.35 -4.54 -26.82
C THR A 7 3.66 -5.85 -27.22
N ILE A 8 4.02 -6.94 -26.56
CA ILE A 8 3.39 -8.26 -26.70
C ILE A 8 2.89 -8.64 -25.32
N GLU A 9 1.59 -8.87 -25.21
CA GLU A 9 0.97 -9.45 -24.01
C GLU A 9 0.96 -10.97 -24.16
N THR A 10 1.49 -11.67 -23.17
CA THR A 10 1.53 -13.13 -23.12
C THR A 10 1.47 -13.56 -21.67
N THR A 11 0.99 -14.77 -21.42
CA THR A 11 0.95 -15.38 -20.10
C THR A 11 2.16 -16.27 -19.89
N GLY A 12 2.54 -16.41 -18.64
CA GLY A 12 3.60 -17.30 -18.23
C GLY A 12 3.45 -17.65 -16.77
N THR A 13 3.96 -18.82 -16.42
CA THR A 13 3.95 -19.33 -15.05
C THR A 13 5.31 -19.06 -14.41
N VAL A 14 5.30 -18.61 -13.16
CA VAL A 14 6.53 -18.56 -12.34
C VAL A 14 6.75 -19.95 -11.76
N ASP A 15 7.86 -20.60 -12.13
CA ASP A 15 8.18 -21.95 -11.67
C ASP A 15 8.68 -21.98 -10.21
N ALA A 16 8.94 -23.19 -9.69
CA ALA A 16 9.43 -23.39 -8.33
C ALA A 16 10.83 -22.79 -8.09
N GLN A 17 11.59 -22.48 -9.15
CA GLN A 17 12.89 -21.82 -9.11
C GLN A 17 12.77 -20.30 -9.25
N ARG A 18 11.55 -19.75 -9.23
CA ARG A 18 11.24 -18.32 -9.40
C ARG A 18 11.63 -17.79 -10.78
N GLN A 19 11.60 -18.64 -11.81
CA GLN A 19 11.83 -18.24 -13.19
C GLN A 19 10.51 -18.09 -13.92
N LEU A 20 10.38 -17.04 -14.73
CA LEU A 20 9.22 -16.84 -15.60
C LEU A 20 9.34 -17.78 -16.80
N VAL A 21 8.46 -18.75 -16.88
CA VAL A 21 8.31 -19.66 -18.02
C VAL A 21 7.09 -19.21 -18.81
N LEU A 22 7.31 -18.76 -20.04
CA LEU A 22 6.20 -18.38 -20.93
C LEU A 22 5.44 -19.62 -21.37
N ASP A 23 4.11 -19.52 -21.42
CA ASP A 23 3.27 -20.63 -21.88
C ASP A 23 3.47 -20.90 -23.38
N GLU A 24 3.79 -19.83 -24.13
CA GLU A 24 4.05 -19.87 -25.56
C GLU A 24 5.34 -19.11 -25.94
N PRO A 25 6.05 -19.53 -27.01
CA PRO A 25 7.25 -18.84 -27.47
C PRO A 25 6.91 -17.46 -28.03
N LEU A 26 7.72 -16.45 -27.70
CA LEU A 26 7.53 -15.10 -28.22
C LEU A 26 7.72 -15.06 -29.74
N PRO A 27 6.85 -14.37 -30.51
CA PRO A 27 6.95 -14.27 -31.96
C PRO A 27 8.05 -13.27 -32.39
N ILE A 28 9.29 -13.50 -31.94
CA ILE A 28 10.47 -12.67 -32.21
C ILE A 28 11.49 -13.50 -32.97
N VAL A 29 12.02 -12.93 -34.04
CA VAL A 29 13.00 -13.62 -34.89
C VAL A 29 14.40 -13.44 -34.31
N GLY A 30 14.98 -14.53 -33.82
CA GLY A 30 16.36 -14.56 -33.33
C GLY A 30 16.56 -13.92 -31.95
N PRO A 31 17.79 -14.00 -31.41
CA PRO A 31 18.11 -13.48 -30.09
C PRO A 31 18.00 -11.95 -30.08
N THR A 32 17.05 -11.43 -29.31
CA THR A 32 16.77 -9.99 -29.21
C THR A 32 16.67 -9.60 -27.74
N ARG A 33 17.27 -8.47 -27.36
CA ARG A 33 17.12 -7.92 -26.00
C ARG A 33 15.77 -7.24 -25.87
N VAL A 34 14.96 -7.68 -24.90
CA VAL A 34 13.63 -7.13 -24.62
C VAL A 34 13.54 -6.60 -23.19
N ARG A 35 12.59 -5.70 -22.95
CA ARG A 35 12.22 -5.25 -21.60
C ARG A 35 10.96 -6.00 -21.18
N ILE A 36 11.01 -6.64 -20.01
CA ILE A 36 9.89 -7.44 -19.48
C ILE A 36 9.18 -6.62 -18.41
N ILE A 37 7.85 -6.64 -18.44
CA ILE A 37 6.97 -6.11 -17.39
C ILE A 37 6.14 -7.31 -16.93
N ILE A 38 6.22 -7.64 -15.64
CA ILE A 38 5.47 -8.75 -15.04
C ILE A 38 4.33 -8.13 -14.23
N LEU A 39 3.10 -8.54 -14.53
CA LEU A 39 1.92 -8.19 -13.76
C LEU A 39 1.55 -9.41 -12.93
N LEU A 40 1.71 -9.32 -11.62
CA LEU A 40 1.21 -10.32 -10.69
C LEU A 40 -0.15 -9.85 -10.19
N PRO A 41 -1.17 -10.71 -10.12
CA PRO A 41 -2.36 -10.38 -9.35
C PRO A 41 -1.91 -10.07 -7.93
N GLU A 42 -2.46 -9.03 -7.32
CA GLU A 42 -2.28 -8.81 -5.90
C GLU A 42 -2.91 -10.00 -5.17
N GLU A 43 -2.10 -10.96 -4.76
CA GLU A 43 -2.45 -11.77 -3.61
C GLU A 43 -2.43 -10.76 -2.46
N TYR A 44 -3.61 -10.42 -1.96
CA TYR A 44 -3.78 -9.55 -0.79
C TYR A 44 -3.05 -10.19 0.39
N ASP A 45 -1.74 -9.95 0.50
CA ASP A 45 -0.89 -10.42 1.60
C ASP A 45 -0.96 -9.47 2.81
N ILE A 46 -1.91 -8.53 2.74
CA ILE A 46 -2.43 -7.77 3.86
C ILE A 46 -3.93 -7.73 3.58
N ASP A 47 -4.73 -8.40 4.41
CA ASP A 47 -6.18 -8.27 4.35
C ASP A 47 -6.51 -6.77 4.33
N GLU A 48 -7.17 -6.27 3.28
CA GLU A 48 -7.54 -4.86 3.18
C GLU A 48 -8.30 -4.41 4.44
N GLU A 49 -9.04 -5.36 5.04
CA GLU A 49 -9.68 -5.26 6.34
C GLU A 49 -8.69 -5.06 7.50
N GLU A 50 -7.56 -5.75 7.54
CA GLU A 50 -6.51 -5.56 8.55
C GLU A 50 -5.86 -4.17 8.42
N LEU A 51 -5.62 -3.70 7.19
CA LEU A 51 -5.10 -2.35 6.96
C LEU A 51 -6.11 -1.28 7.37
N GLN A 52 -7.38 -1.42 6.99
CA GLN A 52 -8.45 -0.50 7.37
C GLN A 52 -8.64 -0.47 8.89
N ASN A 53 -8.64 -1.62 9.55
CA ASN A 53 -8.72 -1.70 11.01
C ASN A 53 -7.52 -1.05 11.69
N THR A 54 -6.31 -1.24 11.15
CA THR A 54 -5.10 -0.61 11.70
C THR A 54 -5.18 0.91 11.59
N LEU A 55 -5.60 1.44 10.44
CA LEU A 55 -5.76 2.89 10.24
C LEU A 55 -6.86 3.47 11.13
N LEU A 56 -8.00 2.79 11.24
CA LEU A 56 -9.11 3.21 12.10
C LEU A 56 -8.71 3.26 13.59
N ASN A 57 -7.97 2.24 14.06
CA ASN A 57 -7.49 2.19 15.43
C ASN A 57 -6.52 3.33 15.75
N VAL A 58 -5.67 3.72 14.79
CA VAL A 58 -4.76 4.87 14.95
C VAL A 58 -5.55 6.18 15.06
N GLU A 59 -6.57 6.38 14.22
CA GLU A 59 -7.43 7.58 14.25
C GLU A 59 -8.17 7.70 15.60
N LEU A 60 -8.74 6.59 16.09
CA LEU A 60 -9.46 6.56 17.37
C LEU A 60 -8.53 6.88 18.55
N GLN A 61 -7.30 6.36 18.53
CA GLN A 61 -6.30 6.68 19.56
C GLN A 61 -5.91 8.17 19.54
N GLN A 62 -5.82 8.79 18.35
CA GLN A 62 -5.54 10.21 18.24
C GLN A 62 -6.70 11.06 18.75
N LEU A 63 -7.95 10.72 18.42
CA LEU A 63 -9.13 11.43 18.92
C LEU A 63 -9.23 11.36 20.44
N SER A 64 -9.01 10.17 21.04
CA SER A 64 -8.97 10.00 22.49
C SER A 64 -7.92 10.90 23.14
N ARG A 65 -6.69 10.93 22.59
CA ARG A 65 -5.62 11.79 23.11
C ARG A 65 -5.94 13.27 22.99
N ASN A 66 -6.57 13.67 21.89
CA ASN A 66 -6.94 15.07 21.67
C ASN A 66 -8.06 15.51 22.63
N GLU A 67 -9.01 14.63 22.92
CA GLU A 67 -10.08 14.88 23.89
C GLU A 67 -9.51 15.01 25.32
N GLU A 68 -8.59 14.13 25.70
CA GLU A 68 -7.90 14.20 27.00
C GLU A 68 -7.14 15.54 27.15
N ALA A 69 -6.38 15.93 26.12
CA ALA A 69 -5.65 17.20 26.15
C ALA A 69 -6.58 18.42 26.22
N HIS A 70 -7.70 18.40 25.47
CA HIS A 70 -8.69 19.47 25.51
C HIS A 70 -9.36 19.58 26.89
N LEU A 71 -9.69 18.45 27.51
CA LEU A 71 -10.26 18.43 28.86
C LEU A 71 -9.26 18.94 29.90
N GLU A 72 -8.00 18.52 29.85
CA GLU A 72 -6.95 19.03 30.76
C GLU A 72 -6.80 20.56 30.66
N GLU A 73 -6.78 21.12 29.45
CA GLU A 73 -6.75 22.58 29.24
C GLU A 73 -7.99 23.28 29.81
N GLU A 74 -9.18 22.71 29.61
CA GLU A 74 -10.45 23.26 30.12
C GLU A 74 -10.51 23.25 31.66
N PHE A 75 -10.07 22.16 32.30
CA PHE A 75 -10.02 22.04 33.76
C PHE A 75 -8.92 22.92 34.38
N GLU A 76 -7.77 23.07 33.73
CA GLU A 76 -6.76 24.05 34.15
C GLU A 76 -7.30 25.49 34.10
N GLU A 77 -8.10 25.82 33.10
CA GLU A 77 -8.75 27.13 33.01
C GLU A 77 -9.83 27.28 34.10
N TYR A 78 -10.51 26.20 34.46
CA TYR A 78 -11.53 26.19 35.53
C TYR A 78 -10.93 26.51 36.90
N ASP A 79 -9.85 25.83 37.30
CA ASP A 79 -9.15 26.10 38.57
C ASP A 79 -8.56 27.52 38.64
N LYS A 80 -8.14 28.08 37.49
CA LYS A 80 -7.69 29.48 37.38
C LYS A 80 -8.85 30.48 37.48
N ARG A 81 -10.05 30.12 37.02
CA ARG A 81 -11.25 30.97 37.01
C ARG A 81 -12.04 30.93 38.32
N TYR A 82 -11.96 29.83 39.07
CA TYR A 82 -12.60 29.65 40.39
C TYR A 82 -11.59 29.11 41.42
N PRO A 83 -10.65 29.93 41.90
CA PRO A 83 -9.75 29.51 42.96
C PRO A 83 -10.54 29.20 44.23
N TYR A 84 -10.26 28.06 44.87
CA TYR A 84 -10.81 27.73 46.18
C TYR A 84 -10.24 28.72 47.22
N GLU A 85 -11.13 29.45 47.90
CA GLU A 85 -10.79 30.36 49.04
C GLU A 85 -10.37 29.59 50.29
#